data_AF-A0A4P7Y704-F1
#
_entry.id   AF-A0A4P7Y704-F1
#
_cell.length_a   1.000
_cell.length_b   1.000
_cell.length_c   1.000
_cell.angle_alpha   90.00
_cell.angle_beta   90.00
_cell.angle_gamma   90.00
#
_symmetry.space_group_name_H-M   'P 1'
#
loop_
_entity.id
_entity.type
_entity.pdbx_description
1 polymer ?
#
loop_
_entity_poly.entity_id
_entity_poly.type
_entity_poly.pdbx_seq_one_letter_code
_entity_poly.pdbx_strand_id
1 'polypeptide(L)' 'MPSEYSLSDVLDRMYQNQLSLEAALMELTLHVEAHGHADVGNNVRGALETIGENAGHIKQGLARLKKLP' A
#
# COMPACT_ATOMS: atom_id res chain seq x y z
N MET A 1 -13.00 -0.48 -24.63
CA MET A 1 -11.53 -0.44 -24.47
C MET A 1 -11.12 -1.73 -23.77
N PRO A 2 -10.37 -2.64 -24.41
CA PRO A 2 -10.01 -3.93 -23.81
C PRO A 2 -9.05 -3.83 -22.61
N SER A 3 -8.45 -2.65 -22.37
CA SER A 3 -7.39 -2.45 -21.36
C SER A 3 -7.88 -1.94 -20.00
N GLU A 4 -9.01 -1.21 -19.99
CA GLU A 4 -9.60 -0.67 -18.77
C GLU A 4 -10.21 -1.82 -17.96
N TYR A 5 -9.86 -1.92 -16.68
CA TYR A 5 -10.23 -3.05 -15.81
C TYR A 5 -9.56 -4.39 -16.16
N SER A 6 -8.49 -4.40 -16.96
CA SER A 6 -7.63 -5.59 -17.03
C SER A 6 -7.05 -5.92 -15.66
N LEU A 7 -6.71 -7.18 -15.41
CA LEU A 7 -6.09 -7.59 -14.13
C LEU A 7 -4.83 -6.75 -13.83
N SER A 8 -4.03 -6.44 -14.86
CA SER A 8 -2.84 -5.60 -14.72
C SER A 8 -3.19 -4.17 -14.34
N ASP A 9 -4.20 -3.56 -14.97
CA ASP A 9 -4.69 -2.21 -14.63
C ASP A 9 -5.22 -2.14 -13.19
N VAL A 10 -6.06 -3.09 -12.78
CA VAL A 10 -6.61 -3.15 -11.43
C VAL A 10 -5.51 -3.33 -10.38
N LEU A 11 -4.55 -4.23 -10.62
CA LEU A 11 -3.43 -4.44 -9.70
C LEU A 11 -2.49 -3.22 -9.64
N ASP A 12 -2.29 -2.50 -10.75
CA ASP A 12 -1.50 -1.27 -10.76
C ASP A 12 -2.16 -0.19 -9.88
N ARG A 13 -3.49 -0.04 -10.01
CA ARG A 13 -4.28 0.85 -9.12
C ARG A 13 -4.24 0.40 -7.66
N MET A 14 -4.33 -0.89 -7.38
CA MET A 14 -4.19 -1.41 -6.01
C MET A 14 -2.80 -1.13 -5.42
N TYR A 15 -1.74 -1.23 -6.23
CA TYR A 15 -0.40 -0.83 -5.80
C TYR A 15 -0.33 0.66 -5.46
N GLN A 16 -0.90 1.53 -6.29
CA GLN A 16 -0.96 2.97 -5.99
C GLN A 16 -1.78 3.27 -4.73
N ASN A 17 -2.85 2.51 -4.48
CA ASN A 17 -3.62 2.61 -3.24
C ASN A 17 -2.75 2.25 -2.03
N GLN A 18 -1.94 1.18 -2.09
CA GLN A 18 -1.02 0.85 -0.99
C GLN A 18 -0.09 2.02 -0.67
N LEU A 19 0.55 2.62 -1.69
CA LEU A 19 1.46 3.75 -1.47
C LEU A 19 0.75 4.98 -0.89
N SER A 20 -0.44 5.29 -1.39
CA SER A 20 -1.22 6.44 -0.93
C SER A 20 -1.72 6.25 0.51
N LEU A 21 -2.17 5.04 0.84
CA LEU A 21 -2.61 4.69 2.19
C LEU A 21 -1.43 4.67 3.17
N GLU A 22 -0.27 4.15 2.77
CA GLU A 22 0.95 4.16 3.58
C GLU A 22 1.35 5.59 3.93
N ALA A 23 1.38 6.50 2.95
CA ALA A 23 1.70 7.90 3.16
C ALA A 23 0.71 8.60 4.11
N ALA A 24 -0.59 8.43 3.87
CA ALA A 24 -1.63 9.05 4.70
C ALA A 24 -1.61 8.52 6.14
N LEU A 25 -1.39 7.21 6.33
CA LEU A 25 -1.31 6.60 7.66
C LEU A 25 -0.02 6.97 8.38
N MET A 26 1.10 7.11 7.68
CA MET A 26 2.35 7.59 8.27
C MET A 26 2.20 9.02 8.78
N GLU A 27 1.60 9.92 8.00
CA GLU A 27 1.34 11.31 8.41
C GLU A 27 0.42 11.35 9.65
N LEU A 28 -0.67 10.59 9.63
CA LEU A 28 -1.59 10.49 10.76
C LEU A 28 -0.90 9.92 12.01
N THR A 29 -0.03 8.91 11.85
CA THR A 29 0.73 8.30 12.95
C THR A 29 1.63 9.33 13.63
N LEU A 30 2.40 10.09 12.84
CA LEU A 30 3.25 11.15 13.36
C LEU A 30 2.44 12.20 14.13
N HIS A 31 1.26 12.56 13.62
CA HIS A 31 0.37 13.50 14.30
C HIS A 31 -0.15 12.95 15.63
N VAL A 32 -0.62 11.70 15.65
CA VAL A 32 -1.16 11.05 16.87
C VAL A 32 -0.07 10.86 17.93
N GLU A 33 1.14 10.51 17.53
CA GLU A 33 2.28 10.34 18.44
C GLU A 33 2.74 11.65 19.06
N ALA A 34 2.75 12.73 18.28
CA ALA A 34 3.04 14.07 18.79
C ALA A 34 2.06 14.50 19.91
N HIS A 35 0.86 13.91 19.97
CA HIS A 35 -0.15 14.15 21.01
C HIS A 35 -0.14 13.11 22.15
N GLY A 36 0.92 12.30 22.26
CA GLY A 36 1.15 11.41 23.41
C GLY A 36 0.48 10.03 23.33
N HIS A 37 -0.07 9.65 22.17
CA HIS A 37 -0.73 8.36 21.98
C HIS A 37 0.22 7.29 21.39
N ALA A 38 1.29 6.95 22.13
CA ALA A 38 2.32 6.04 21.67
C ALA A 38 1.80 4.62 21.32
N ASP A 39 0.83 4.10 22.09
CA ASP A 39 0.24 2.78 21.83
C ASP A 39 -0.52 2.71 20.51
N VAL A 40 -1.22 3.80 20.16
CA VAL A 40 -1.90 3.92 18.86
C VAL A 40 -0.86 3.96 17.74
N GLY A 41 0.24 4.72 17.94
CA GLY A 41 1.33 4.77 16.99
C GLY A 41 1.96 3.41 16.70
N ASN A 42 2.18 2.59 17.73
CA ASN A 42 2.69 1.22 17.58
C ASN A 42 1.75 0.32 16.78
N ASN A 43 0.44 0.39 17.03
CA ASN A 43 -0.55 -0.36 16.26
C ASN A 43 -0.56 0.06 14.78
N VAL A 44 -0.47 1.37 14.50
CA VAL A 44 -0.44 1.85 13.11
C VAL A 44 0.86 1.44 12.42
N ARG A 45 2.00 1.39 13.11
CA ARG A 45 3.25 0.86 12.54
C ARG A 45 3.14 -0.59 12.08
N GLY A 46 2.50 -1.46 12.88
CA GLY A 46 2.25 -2.84 12.45
C GLY A 46 1.36 -2.92 11.20
N ALA A 47 0.35 -2.04 11.09
CA ALA A 47 -0.46 -1.93 9.88
C ALA A 47 0.34 -1.42 8.67
N LEU A 48 1.22 -0.43 8.86
CA LEU A 48 2.11 0.09 7.81
C LEU A 48 3.08 -0.98 7.29
N GLU A 49 3.61 -1.84 8.16
CA GLU A 49 4.43 -3.00 7.76
C GLU A 49 3.67 -3.93 6.82
N THR A 50 2.44 -4.33 7.20
CA THR A 50 1.57 -5.16 6.35
C THR A 50 1.25 -4.48 5.02
N ILE A 51 1.03 -3.16 5.02
CA ILE A 51 0.78 -2.38 3.80
C ILE A 51 1.98 -2.43 2.85
N GLY A 52 3.19 -2.26 3.38
CA GLY A 52 4.44 -2.34 2.63
C GLY A 52 4.69 -3.72 2.03
N GLU A 53 4.46 -4.79 2.80
CA GLU A 53 4.53 -6.17 2.32
C GLU A 53 3.56 -6.41 1.15
N ASN A 54 2.31 -5.98 1.30
CA ASN A 54 1.30 -6.07 0.25
C ASN A 54 1.68 -5.28 -1.00
N ALA A 55 2.23 -4.07 -0.84
CA ALA A 55 2.74 -3.27 -1.96
C ALA A 55 3.85 -4.02 -2.72
N GLY A 56 4.77 -4.66 -1.99
CA GLY A 56 5.81 -5.51 -2.54
C GLY A 56 5.24 -6.70 -3.33
N HIS A 57 4.30 -7.44 -2.74
CA HIS A 57 3.64 -8.57 -3.40
C HIS A 57 2.91 -8.17 -4.69
N ILE A 58 2.14 -7.09 -4.67
CA ILE A 58 1.42 -6.60 -5.85
C ILE A 58 2.42 -6.19 -6.94
N LYS A 59 3.47 -5.44 -6.59
CA LYS A 59 4.50 -5.01 -7.54
C LYS A 59 5.19 -6.20 -8.21
N GLN A 60 5.52 -7.23 -7.44
CA GLN A 60 6.12 -8.47 -7.97
C GLN A 60 5.13 -9.24 -8.85
N GLY A 61 3.86 -9.34 -8.44
CA GLY A 61 2.79 -9.97 -9.23
C GLY A 61 2.58 -9.28 -10.58
N LEU A 62 2.53 -7.94 -10.58
CA LEU A 62 2.46 -7.12 -11.80
C LEU A 62 3.65 -7.36 -12.73
N ALA A 63 4.87 -7.39 -12.17
CA ALA A 63 6.07 -7.65 -12.96
C ALA A 63 6.06 -9.04 -13.62
N ARG A 64 5.43 -10.04 -12.99
CA ARG A 64 5.24 -11.38 -13.58
C ARG A 64 4.16 -11.37 -14.66
N LEU A 65 3.02 -10.73 -14.41
CA LEU A 65 1.92 -10.64 -15.37
C LEU A 65 2.34 -9.92 -16.66
N LYS A 66 3.09 -8.81 -16.54
CA LYS A 66 3.60 -8.04 -17.69
C LYS A 66 4.69 -8.79 -18.48
N LYS A 67 5.24 -9.89 -17.95
CA LYS A 67 6.22 -10.76 -18.62
C LYS A 67 5.60 -12.01 -19.26
N LEU A 68 4.31 -12.27 -19.03
CA LEU A 68 3.62 -13.38 -19.71
C LEU A 68 3.53 -13.06 -21.21
N PRO A 69 3.77 -14.05 -22.09
CA PRO A 69 3.73 -13.88 -23.54
C PRO A 69 2.34 -13.51 -24.06
#